data_AF-A0A0F9C414-F1
#
_entry.id   AF-A0A0F9C414-F1
#
_cell.length_a   1.000
_cell.length_b   1.000
_cell.length_c   1.000
_cell.angle_alpha   90.00
_cell.angle_beta   90.00
_cell.angle_gamma   90.00
#
_symmetry.space_group_name_H-M   'P 1'
#
loop_
_entity.id
_entity.type
_entity.pdbx_description
1 polymer ?
#
loop_
_entity_poly.entity_id
_entity_poly.type
_entity_poly.pdbx_seq_one_letter_code
_entity_poly.pdbx_strand_id
1 'polypeptide(L)' 'MKNVTLHIPAKQVVAIVGPNGSGKTTLVSLLPRLLDVTEGKILLDGRDIATHSIRSLRRQIGIVTQETIIFNATIA' A
#
# COMPACT_ATOMS: atom_id res chain seq x y z
N MET A 1 3.15 -6.30 13.15
CA MET A 1 2.97 -4.90 13.60
C MET A 1 1.70 -4.84 14.44
N LYS A 2 1.63 -3.97 15.45
CA LYS A 2 0.42 -3.77 16.28
C LYS A 2 0.18 -2.28 16.46
N ASN A 3 -1.09 -1.85 16.45
CA ASN A 3 -1.55 -0.49 16.78
C ASN A 3 -0.91 0.64 15.95
N VAL A 4 -0.78 0.47 14.64
CA VAL A 4 -0.28 1.53 13.75
C VAL A 4 -1.42 2.47 13.39
N THR A 5 -1.27 3.75 13.71
CA THR A 5 -2.21 4.82 13.34
C THR A 5 -1.47 5.86 12.52
N LEU A 6 -1.98 6.18 11.33
CA LEU A 6 -1.40 7.16 10.43
C LEU A 6 -2.53 7.86 9.66
N HIS A 7 -2.37 9.16 9.44
CA HIS A 7 -3.25 9.95 8.58
C HIS A 7 -2.38 10.68 7.55
N ILE A 8 -2.62 10.40 6.27
CA ILE A 8 -1.89 11.01 5.14
C ILE A 8 -2.88 11.86 4.35
N PRO A 9 -2.78 13.20 4.41
CA PRO A 9 -3.59 14.07 3.57
C PRO A 9 -3.30 13.88 2.08
N ALA A 10 -4.28 14.18 1.22
CA ALA A 10 -4.07 14.17 -0.22
C ALA A 10 -2.90 15.07 -0.64
N LYS A 11 -2.20 14.68 -1.71
CA LYS A 11 -1.05 15.40 -2.30
C LYS A 11 0.19 15.50 -1.39
N GLN A 12 0.29 14.68 -0.35
CA GLN A 12 1.47 14.62 0.50
C GLN A 12 2.46 13.54 0.06
N VAL A 13 3.74 13.82 0.29
CA VAL A 13 4.83 12.84 0.17
C VAL A 13 5.25 12.43 1.57
N VAL A 14 5.15 11.14 1.87
CA VAL A 14 5.47 10.59 3.20
C VAL A 14 6.54 9.51 3.06
N ALA A 15 7.57 9.59 3.89
CA ALA A 15 8.59 8.56 4.01
C ALA A 15 8.32 7.69 5.26
N ILE A 16 8.35 6.38 5.10
CA ILE A 16 8.27 5.42 6.21
C ILE A 16 9.67 4.86 6.45
N VAL A 17 10.28 5.22 7.57
CA VAL A 17 11.67 4.87 7.91
C VAL A 17 11.71 4.01 9.16
N GLY A 18 12.63 3.05 9.21
CA GLY A 18 12.85 2.19 10.36
C GLY A 18 13.75 0.99 10.04
N PRO A 19 14.16 0.21 11.05
CA PRO A 19 15.08 -0.93 10.88
C PRO A 19 14.55 -2.00 9.92
N ASN A 20 15.43 -2.85 9.40
CA ASN A 20 15.02 -4.03 8.63
C ASN A 20 14.13 -4.94 9.50
N GLY A 21 13.08 -5.50 8.90
CA GLY A 21 12.09 -6.31 9.63
C GLY A 21 11.04 -5.52 10.42
N SER A 22 11.10 -4.18 10.48
CA SER A 22 10.09 -3.38 11.21
C SER A 22 8.68 -3.39 10.59
N GLY A 23 8.51 -4.02 9.42
CA GLY A 23 7.23 -4.18 8.76
C GLY A 23 6.87 -3.08 7.75
N LYS A 24 7.82 -2.24 7.32
CA LYS A 24 7.59 -1.17 6.33
C LYS A 24 6.96 -1.70 5.03
N THR A 25 7.56 -2.76 4.47
CA THR A 25 7.05 -3.41 3.26
C THR A 25 5.67 -3.99 3.49
N THR A 26 5.46 -4.66 4.64
CA THR A 26 4.15 -5.17 5.05
C THR A 26 3.09 -4.06 5.10
N LEU A 27 3.40 -2.92 5.71
CA LEU A 27 2.49 -1.77 5.79
C LEU A 27 2.10 -1.24 4.40
N VAL A 28 3.08 -1.07 3.50
CA VAL A 28 2.82 -0.62 2.13
C VAL A 28 2.00 -1.64 1.34
N SER A 29 2.21 -2.94 1.54
CA SER A 29 1.45 -4.01 0.89
C SER A 29 -0.03 -4.09 1.30
N LEU A 30 -0.41 -3.52 2.45
CA LEU A 30 -1.82 -3.46 2.88
C LEU A 30 -2.64 -2.47 2.05
N LEU A 31 -2.04 -1.36 1.58
CA LEU A 31 -2.71 -0.31 0.81
C LEU A 31 -3.38 -0.82 -0.49
N PRO A 32 -2.69 -1.57 -1.37
CA PRO A 32 -3.27 -2.19 -2.56
C PRO A 32 -4.04 -3.50 -2.27
N ARG A 33 -4.18 -3.87 -0.99
CA ARG A 33 -4.68 -5.18 -0.55
C ARG A 33 -3.94 -6.33 -1.23
N LEU A 34 -2.60 -6.30 -1.17
CA LEU A 34 -1.77 -7.49 -1.44
C LEU A 34 -1.72 -8.39 -0.19
N LEU A 35 -1.95 -7.79 0.97
CA LEU A 35 -2.27 -8.42 2.24
C LEU A 35 -3.56 -7.79 2.77
N ASP A 36 -4.39 -8.55 3.48
CA ASP A 36 -5.54 -8.00 4.19
C ASP A 36 -5.16 -7.64 5.63
N VAL A 37 -5.84 -6.64 6.21
CA VAL A 37 -5.67 -6.28 7.62
C VAL A 37 -6.27 -7.38 8.50
N THR A 38 -5.55 -7.76 9.56
CA THR A 38 -6.09 -8.70 10.56
C THR A 38 -6.95 -7.99 11.60
N GLU A 39 -6.63 -6.73 11.91
CA GLU A 39 -7.32 -5.89 12.90
C GLU A 39 -7.27 -4.43 12.45
N GLY A 40 -8.27 -3.64 12.83
CA GLY A 40 -8.40 -2.23 12.44
C GLY A 40 -8.94 -2.05 11.01
N LYS A 41 -8.75 -0.86 10.45
CA LYS A 41 -9.22 -0.51 9.10
C LYS A 41 -8.29 0.50 8.44
N ILE A 42 -8.22 0.45 7.11
CA ILE A 42 -7.53 1.44 6.28
C ILE A 42 -8.60 2.17 5.49
N LEU A 43 -8.57 3.50 5.55
CA LEU A 43 -9.55 4.34 4.87
C LEU A 43 -8.90 5.06 3.70
N LEU A 44 -9.55 5.03 2.53
CA LEU A 44 -9.28 5.88 1.39
C LEU A 44 -10.45 6.86 1.26
N ASP A 45 -10.18 8.16 1.38
CA ASP A 45 -11.20 9.22 1.37
C ASP A 45 -12.38 8.96 2.34
N GLY A 46 -12.05 8.44 3.53
CA GLY A 46 -13.02 8.12 4.59
C GLY A 46 -13.78 6.80 4.39
N ARG A 47 -13.57 6.08 3.28
CA ARG A 47 -14.19 4.78 3.01
C ARG A 47 -13.20 3.65 3.22
N ASP A 48 -13.68 2.54 3.81
CA ASP A 48 -12.82 1.38 4.03
C ASP A 48 -12.40 0.75 2.70
N ILE A 49 -11.09 0.56 2.50
CA ILE A 49 -10.53 -0.09 1.30
C ILE A 49 -11.09 -1.50 1.09
N ALA A 50 -11.58 -2.16 2.15
CA ALA A 50 -12.24 -3.45 2.09
C ALA A 50 -13.55 -3.42 1.28
N THR A 51 -14.24 -2.27 1.24
CA THR A 51 -15.50 -2.09 0.50
C THR A 51 -15.32 -1.84 -0.99
N HIS A 52 -14.09 -1.50 -1.42
CA HIS A 52 -13.77 -1.32 -2.83
C HIS A 52 -13.49 -2.66 -3.50
N SER A 53 -13.88 -2.80 -4.77
CA SER A 53 -13.39 -3.92 -5.57
C SER A 53 -11.87 -3.83 -5.73
N ILE A 54 -11.19 -4.98 -5.67
CA ILE A 54 -9.72 -5.06 -5.82
C ILE A 54 -9.25 -4.35 -7.10
N ARG A 55 -10.00 -4.51 -8.20
CA ARG A 55 -9.70 -3.86 -9.49
C ARG A 55 -9.79 -2.34 -9.40
N SER A 56 -10.83 -1.78 -8.77
CA SER A 56 -10.99 -0.33 -8.63
C SER A 56 -9.97 0.28 -7.68
N LEU A 57 -9.61 -0.41 -6.61
CA LEU A 57 -8.59 0.03 -5.65
C LEU A 57 -7.22 0.07 -6.31
N ARG A 58 -6.79 -1.05 -6.94
CA ARG A 58 -5.45 -1.14 -7.55
C ARG A 58 -5.28 -0.23 -8.77
N ARG A 59 -6.36 0.15 -9.46
CA ARG A 59 -6.30 1.16 -10.53
C ARG A 59 -5.89 2.56 -10.05
N GLN A 60 -5.99 2.84 -8.75
CA GLN A 60 -5.67 4.14 -8.16
C GLN A 60 -4.30 4.16 -7.47
N ILE A 61 -3.60 3.02 -7.41
CA ILE A 61 -2.35 2.85 -6.67
C ILE A 61 -1.27 2.34 -7.62
N GLY A 62 -0.22 3.13 -7.82
CA GLY A 62 1.02 2.67 -8.42
C GLY A 62 1.96 2.11 -7.35
N ILE A 63 2.64 1.00 -7.65
CA ILE A 63 3.65 0.41 -6.76
C ILE A 63 4.94 0.25 -7.56
N VAL A 64 6.03 0.72 -6.98
CA VAL A 64 7.37 0.43 -7.46
C VAL A 64 8.01 -0.49 -6.42
N THR A 65 8.30 -1.73 -6.82
CA THR A 65 8.92 -2.73 -5.95
C THR A 65 10.42 -2.51 -5.83
N GLN A 66 11.01 -2.97 -4.73
CA GLN A 66 12.46 -2.89 -4.51
C GLN A 66 13.24 -3.76 -5.51
N GLU A 67 12.69 -4.92 -5.88
CA GLU A 67 13.20 -5.75 -6.97
C GLU A 67 12.37 -5.49 -8.23
N THR A 68 13.04 -5.08 -9.31
CA THR A 68 12.40 -4.84 -10.60
C THR A 68 12.30 -6.15 -11.37
N ILE A 69 11.08 -6.59 -11.66
CA ILE A 69 10.84 -7.68 -12.61
C ILE A 69 10.72 -7.06 -14.00
N ILE A 70 11.75 -7.24 -14.82
CA ILE A 70 11.74 -6.80 -16.22
C ILE A 70 11.26 -7.97 -17.07
N PHE A 71 10.16 -7.78 -17.78
CA PHE A 71 9.72 -8.74 -18.79
C PHE A 71 10.59 -8.61 -20.03
N ASN A 72 10.92 -9.73 -20.68
CA ASN A 72 11.60 -9.73 -21.97
C ASN A 72 10.62 -9.27 -23.07
N ALA A 73 10.37 -7.97 -23.12
CA ALA A 73 9.49 -7.29 -24.05
C ALA A 73 10.08 -5.90 -24.35
N THR A 74 9.68 -5.30 -25.47
CA THR A 74 10.07 -3.94 -25.82
C THR A 74 9.29 -2.93 -24.99
N ILE A 75 9.94 -1.82 -24.62
CA ILE A 75 9.25 -0.64 -24.13
C ILE A 75 8.62 0.05 -25.34
N ALA A 76 7.33 0.35 -25.26
CA ALA A 76 6.58 1.05 -26.32
C ALA A 76 6.74 2.56 -26.23
#